data_AF-A0A7S0LM45-F1
#
_entry.id   AF-A0A7S0LM45-F1
#
_cell.length_a   1.000
_cell.length_b   1.000
_cell.length_c   1.000
_cell.angle_alpha   90.00
_cell.angle_beta   90.00
_cell.angle_gamma   90.00
#
_symmetry.space_group_name_H-M   'P 1'
#
loop_
_entity.id
_entity.type
_entity.pdbx_description
1 polymer ?
#
loop_
_entity_poly.entity_id
_entity_poly.type
_entity_poly.pdbx_seq_one_letter_code
_entity_poly.pdbx_strand_id
1 'polypeptide(L)'
;MADIGDDELVDYEEEENETPAPATEEVKKGGTYSGIHASGFRDFLLKPELLRAVVDCGFEHPSEVQHECIPQAILGMDVICQAKSGMGKTAVFVLSTLHQLEVKENTIGAIVLCNTRELAYQIQHEFERFSRYLPDVKTKYFYGGIPVPEHKRILKSEPPHIIVGTPGRILQLVREKDLPTKNIKHFVLDECDKMLEQIDMRKDVQEIFKATPHEKQVMMFSATLSTDMRTVCKKFMQDPT
;
A
#
# COMPACT_ATOMS: atom_id res chain seq x y z
N MET A 1 -78.35 -13.59 6.25
CA MET A 1 -78.57 -14.18 7.58
C MET A 1 -77.27 -14.04 8.35
N ALA A 2 -77.15 -12.98 9.14
CA ALA A 2 -76.21 -12.82 10.24
C ALA A 2 -76.63 -11.56 11.00
N ASP A 3 -77.34 -11.79 12.11
CA ASP A 3 -77.62 -10.86 13.22
C ASP A 3 -76.32 -10.24 13.75
N ILE A 4 -76.28 -8.94 14.09
CA ILE A 4 -76.58 -8.33 15.42
C ILE A 4 -75.77 -9.04 16.53
N GLY A 5 -74.95 -8.39 17.35
CA GLY A 5 -74.82 -6.99 17.79
C GLY A 5 -74.14 -7.02 19.18
N ASP A 6 -74.11 -5.87 19.84
CA ASP A 6 -73.50 -5.55 21.15
C ASP A 6 -72.02 -5.15 21.03
N ASP A 7 -71.66 -3.88 20.78
CA ASP A 7 -72.01 -2.63 21.51
C ASP A 7 -71.75 -2.72 23.01
N GLU A 8 -70.69 -2.06 23.49
CA GLU A 8 -70.79 -1.14 24.65
C GLU A 8 -69.66 -0.08 24.61
N LEU A 9 -70.08 1.14 24.24
CA LEU A 9 -69.88 2.42 24.94
C LEU A 9 -68.45 2.99 25.05
N VAL A 10 -68.04 3.99 24.23
CA VAL A 10 -68.41 5.43 24.17
C VAL A 10 -67.78 6.25 25.32
N ASP A 11 -66.89 7.19 24.98
CA ASP A 11 -67.14 8.62 25.21
C ASP A 11 -66.17 9.55 24.47
N TYR A 12 -66.76 10.66 24.04
CA TYR A 12 -66.25 11.82 23.30
C TYR A 12 -65.30 12.65 24.22
N GLU A 13 -64.44 13.58 23.79
CA GLU A 13 -64.65 14.79 22.97
C GLU A 13 -63.30 15.37 22.46
N GLU A 14 -63.45 16.33 21.56
CA GLU A 14 -62.49 17.02 20.70
C GLU A 14 -61.57 18.06 21.37
N GLU A 15 -60.43 18.26 20.69
CA GLU A 15 -59.63 19.47 20.46
C GLU A 15 -59.41 20.55 21.53
N GLU A 16 -58.13 20.87 21.79
CA GLU A 16 -57.64 22.25 21.57
C GLU A 16 -56.12 22.27 21.28
N ASN A 17 -55.76 23.07 20.27
CA ASN A 17 -54.40 23.33 19.77
C ASN A 17 -53.67 24.35 20.63
N GLU A 18 -52.46 24.05 21.10
CA GLU A 18 -51.38 25.05 21.29
C GLU A 18 -50.00 24.45 20.92
N THR A 19 -49.17 25.27 20.27
CA THR A 19 -47.91 24.89 19.58
C THR A 19 -46.65 25.21 20.46
N PRO A 20 -45.38 24.98 20.04
CA PRO A 20 -44.53 23.92 20.60
C PRO A 20 -43.19 24.41 21.21
N ALA A 21 -42.47 23.55 21.97
CA ALA A 21 -41.00 23.41 22.02
C ALA A 21 -40.53 22.55 23.22
N PRO A 22 -39.30 21.97 23.20
CA PRO A 22 -38.72 21.06 22.21
C PRO A 22 -38.52 19.65 22.82
N ALA A 23 -38.61 18.63 21.97
CA ALA A 23 -38.40 17.23 22.33
C ALA A 23 -36.97 16.95 22.79
N THR A 24 -36.84 16.31 23.96
CA THR A 24 -35.65 15.54 24.33
C THR A 24 -35.96 14.09 23.96
N GLU A 25 -35.43 13.60 22.85
CA GLU A 25 -35.53 12.20 22.47
C GLU A 25 -34.16 11.50 22.46
N GLU A 26 -34.17 10.45 23.27
CA GLU A 26 -33.24 9.36 23.48
C GLU A 26 -32.48 8.88 22.22
N VAL A 27 -31.16 8.92 22.31
CA VAL A 27 -30.28 8.24 21.35
C VAL A 27 -30.24 6.74 21.67
N LYS A 28 -30.84 5.95 20.77
CA LYS A 28 -30.70 4.50 20.70
C LYS A 28 -29.23 4.09 20.64
N LYS A 29 -28.79 3.28 21.60
CA LYS A 29 -27.50 2.57 21.60
C LYS A 29 -27.46 1.57 20.45
N GLY A 30 -26.94 2.01 19.30
CA GLY A 30 -26.46 1.13 18.22
C GLY A 30 -25.02 0.72 18.50
N GLY A 31 -24.77 -0.60 18.50
CA GLY A 31 -23.54 -1.22 18.96
C GLY A 31 -22.25 -0.62 18.40
N THR A 32 -21.32 -0.35 19.30
CA THR A 32 -19.90 -0.18 18.99
C THR A 32 -19.39 -1.46 18.34
N TYR A 33 -19.16 -1.43 17.04
CA TYR A 33 -18.21 -2.34 16.40
C TYR A 33 -16.82 -1.95 16.90
N SER A 34 -16.48 -2.43 18.09
CA SER A 34 -15.11 -2.50 18.58
C SER A 34 -14.40 -3.61 17.80
N GLY A 35 -14.17 -3.35 16.50
CA GLY A 35 -13.13 -4.05 15.76
C GLY A 35 -11.80 -3.65 16.38
N ILE A 36 -10.93 -4.62 16.61
CA ILE A 36 -9.65 -4.47 17.28
C ILE A 36 -8.83 -3.37 16.57
N HIS A 37 -8.91 -2.14 17.08
CA HIS A 37 -8.03 -1.07 16.64
C HIS A 37 -6.65 -1.41 17.18
N ALA A 38 -5.74 -1.86 16.32
CA ALA A 38 -4.31 -1.74 16.58
C ALA A 38 -4.03 -0.30 17.08
N SER A 39 -3.72 -0.20 18.37
CA SER A 39 -3.43 1.03 19.11
C SER A 39 -2.14 1.70 18.62
N GLY A 40 -1.25 0.92 17.99
CA GLY A 40 -0.03 1.40 17.35
C GLY A 40 0.61 0.35 16.45
N PHE A 41 1.77 0.68 15.88
CA PHE A 41 2.52 -0.21 14.97
C PHE A 41 2.93 -1.56 15.60
N ARG A 42 2.97 -1.65 16.93
CA ARG A 42 3.30 -2.89 17.66
C ARG A 42 2.30 -4.01 17.41
N ASP A 43 1.06 -3.66 17.09
CA ASP A 43 -0.02 -4.61 16.87
C ASP A 43 0.03 -5.23 15.46
N PHE A 44 0.88 -4.71 14.56
CA PHE A 44 1.14 -5.28 13.24
C PHE A 44 2.11 -6.46 13.24
N LEU A 45 2.62 -6.89 14.41
CA LEU A 45 3.53 -8.03 14.54
C LEU A 45 4.79 -7.94 13.65
N LEU A 46 5.28 -6.72 13.42
CA LEU A 46 6.50 -6.48 12.67
C LEU A 46 7.74 -7.00 13.43
N LYS A 47 8.85 -7.15 12.71
CA LYS A 47 10.16 -7.51 13.31
C LYS A 47 10.52 -6.48 14.38
N PRO A 48 11.07 -6.88 15.55
CA PRO A 48 11.43 -5.95 16.61
C PRO A 48 12.34 -4.79 16.16
N GLU A 49 13.25 -5.06 15.22
CA GLU A 49 14.17 -4.09 14.61
C GLU A 49 13.42 -3.01 13.83
N LEU A 50 12.36 -3.42 13.09
CA LEU A 50 11.50 -2.51 12.36
C LEU A 50 10.65 -1.66 13.30
N LEU A 51 10.05 -2.27 14.33
CA LEU A 51 9.28 -1.53 15.34
C LEU A 51 10.13 -0.46 16.02
N ARG A 52 11.39 -0.78 16.32
CA ARG A 52 12.36 0.19 16.86
C ARG A 52 12.63 1.33 15.89
N ALA A 53 12.85 1.03 14.61
CA ALA A 53 13.08 2.07 13.59
C ALA A 53 11.86 2.99 13.40
N VAL A 54 10.64 2.43 13.46
CA VAL A 54 9.38 3.18 13.39
C VAL A 54 9.27 4.19 14.54
N VAL A 55 9.56 3.77 15.77
CA VAL A 55 9.55 4.65 16.95
C VAL A 55 10.60 5.75 16.83
N ASP A 56 11.83 5.41 16.42
CA ASP A 56 12.91 6.40 16.24
C ASP A 56 12.61 7.43 15.15
N CYS A 57 11.80 7.05 14.16
CA CYS A 57 11.33 7.96 13.12
C CYS A 57 10.15 8.84 13.56
N GLY A 58 9.67 8.70 14.81
CA GLY A 58 8.59 9.50 15.38
C GLY A 58 7.18 9.04 14.97
N PHE A 59 7.03 7.80 14.48
CA PHE A 59 5.72 7.25 14.13
C PHE A 59 5.09 6.58 15.36
N GLU A 60 4.13 7.26 15.98
CA GLU A 60 3.41 6.75 17.16
C GLU A 60 2.13 6.00 16.77
N HIS A 61 1.34 6.60 15.89
CA HIS A 61 0.04 6.08 15.46
C HIS A 61 0.00 5.83 13.95
N PRO A 62 -0.43 4.64 13.49
CA PRO A 62 -0.58 4.38 12.07
C PRO A 62 -1.74 5.20 11.50
N SER A 63 -1.60 5.65 10.26
CA SER A 63 -2.72 6.21 9.50
C SER A 63 -3.75 5.13 9.15
N GLU A 64 -4.95 5.53 8.76
CA GLU A 64 -6.02 4.61 8.32
C GLU A 64 -5.54 3.66 7.22
N VAL A 65 -4.88 4.20 6.18
CA VAL A 65 -4.34 3.39 5.08
C VAL A 65 -3.24 2.42 5.54
N GLN A 66 -2.44 2.78 6.55
CA GLN A 66 -1.45 1.88 7.11
C GLN A 66 -2.10 0.76 7.92
N HIS A 67 -3.14 1.11 8.68
CA HIS A 67 -3.92 0.18 9.47
C HIS A 67 -4.61 -0.89 8.62
N GLU A 68 -5.18 -0.48 7.49
CA GLU A 68 -5.84 -1.39 6.56
C GLU A 68 -4.84 -2.23 5.75
N CYS A 69 -3.80 -1.60 5.21
CA CYS A 69 -2.93 -2.26 4.25
C CYS A 69 -1.79 -3.08 4.89
N ILE A 70 -1.17 -2.64 6.00
CA ILE A 70 0.00 -3.33 6.56
C ILE A 70 -0.30 -4.78 6.94
N PRO A 71 -1.39 -5.10 7.68
CA PRO A 71 -1.67 -6.48 8.08
C PRO A 71 -1.83 -7.45 6.90
N GLN A 72 -2.43 -7.00 5.80
CA GLN A 72 -2.57 -7.82 4.59
C GLN A 72 -1.25 -7.90 3.82
N ALA A 73 -0.54 -6.76 3.71
CA ALA A 73 0.71 -6.68 2.99
C ALA A 73 1.83 -7.53 3.62
N ILE A 74 1.92 -7.63 4.95
CA ILE A 74 2.94 -8.46 5.62
C ILE A 74 2.71 -9.96 5.44
N LEU A 75 1.48 -10.37 5.08
CA LEU A 75 1.12 -11.75 4.78
C LEU A 75 1.41 -12.13 3.31
N GLY A 76 1.99 -11.22 2.52
CA GLY A 76 2.34 -11.47 1.13
C GLY A 76 1.20 -11.29 0.14
N MET A 77 0.06 -10.74 0.56
CA MET A 77 -1.09 -10.49 -0.31
C MET A 77 -0.84 -9.33 -1.27
N ASP A 78 -1.39 -9.40 -2.47
CA ASP A 78 -1.36 -8.30 -3.43
C ASP A 78 -2.23 -7.13 -2.95
N VAL A 79 -1.78 -5.89 -3.20
CA VAL A 79 -2.43 -4.68 -2.66
C VAL A 79 -2.64 -3.65 -3.77
N ILE A 80 -3.88 -3.13 -3.92
CA ILE A 80 -4.15 -1.91 -4.67
C ILE A 80 -4.62 -0.81 -3.71
N CYS A 81 -3.73 0.12 -3.43
CA CYS A 81 -4.00 1.20 -2.49
C CYS A 81 -4.23 2.54 -3.20
N GLN A 82 -5.38 3.16 -2.92
CA GLN A 82 -5.64 4.56 -3.26
C GLN A 82 -5.79 5.38 -1.98
N ALA A 83 -4.87 6.30 -1.73
CA ALA A 83 -4.98 7.22 -0.60
C ALA A 83 -4.33 8.57 -0.92
N LYS A 84 -4.80 9.65 -0.29
CA LYS A 84 -4.27 11.00 -0.51
C LYS A 84 -2.76 11.09 -0.26
N SER A 85 -2.11 12.09 -0.84
CA SER A 85 -0.70 12.37 -0.53
C SER A 85 -0.53 12.67 0.97
N GLY A 86 0.61 12.28 1.54
CA GLY A 86 0.89 12.42 2.97
C GLY A 86 0.24 11.38 3.89
N MET A 87 -0.64 10.49 3.39
CA MET A 87 -1.28 9.45 4.21
C MET A 87 -0.35 8.27 4.57
N GLY A 88 0.93 8.32 4.20
CA GLY A 88 1.90 7.30 4.61
C GLY A 88 1.88 6.00 3.79
N LYS A 89 1.40 6.04 2.53
CA LYS A 89 1.43 4.92 1.58
C LYS A 89 2.83 4.30 1.43
N THR A 90 3.87 5.14 1.37
CA THR A 90 5.26 4.69 1.24
C THR A 90 5.67 3.79 2.40
N ALA A 91 5.31 4.15 3.62
CA ALA A 91 5.62 3.32 4.79
C ALA A 91 4.93 1.95 4.75
N VAL A 92 3.77 1.83 4.10
CA VAL A 92 3.07 0.53 3.95
C VAL A 92 3.98 -0.47 3.22
N PHE A 93 4.40 -0.15 1.99
CA PHE A 93 5.20 -1.09 1.22
C PHE A 93 6.64 -1.18 1.71
N VAL A 94 7.20 -0.12 2.30
CA VAL A 94 8.55 -0.19 2.86
C VAL A 94 8.59 -1.14 4.05
N LEU A 95 7.67 -0.99 5.01
CA LEU A 95 7.62 -1.83 6.19
C LEU A 95 7.25 -3.28 5.83
N SER A 96 6.26 -3.48 4.96
CA SER A 96 5.86 -4.84 4.56
C SER A 96 6.96 -5.56 3.78
N THR A 97 7.65 -4.87 2.87
CA THR A 97 8.79 -5.45 2.12
C THR A 97 9.93 -5.80 3.06
N LEU A 98 10.34 -4.89 3.96
CA LEU A 98 11.44 -5.17 4.90
C LEU A 98 11.09 -6.30 5.89
N HIS A 99 9.82 -6.39 6.30
CA HIS A 99 9.35 -7.46 7.16
C HIS A 99 9.50 -8.82 6.49
N GLN A 100 9.11 -8.94 5.23
CA GLN A 100 9.14 -10.19 4.48
C GLN A 100 10.49 -10.50 3.82
N LEU A 101 11.37 -9.50 3.68
CA LEU A 101 12.64 -9.66 2.97
C LEU A 101 13.52 -10.74 3.61
N GLU A 102 13.87 -11.73 2.80
CA GLU A 102 14.92 -12.70 3.09
C GLU A 102 16.26 -12.17 2.58
N VAL A 103 17.12 -11.75 3.50
CA VAL A 103 18.44 -11.24 3.15
C VAL A 103 19.38 -12.40 2.80
N LYS A 104 19.80 -12.45 1.54
CA LYS A 104 20.76 -13.43 1.00
C LYS A 104 21.80 -12.68 0.21
N GLU A 105 23.06 -13.10 0.33
CA GLU A 105 24.17 -12.44 -0.36
C GLU A 105 23.90 -12.37 -1.87
N ASN A 106 24.18 -11.20 -2.46
CA ASN A 106 24.07 -10.94 -3.90
C ASN A 106 22.68 -11.25 -4.50
N THR A 107 21.62 -11.20 -3.69
CA THR A 107 20.26 -11.54 -4.11
C THR A 107 19.33 -10.33 -4.00
N ILE A 108 18.75 -9.91 -5.13
CA ILE A 108 17.73 -8.87 -5.16
C ILE A 108 16.37 -9.54 -4.90
N GLY A 109 15.71 -9.16 -3.81
CA GLY A 109 14.39 -9.67 -3.41
C GLY A 109 13.23 -8.74 -3.77
N ALA A 110 13.49 -7.44 -3.97
CA ALA A 110 12.44 -6.46 -4.22
C ALA A 110 12.82 -5.45 -5.31
N ILE A 111 11.83 -5.10 -6.15
CA ILE A 111 11.89 -3.97 -7.10
C ILE A 111 10.73 -3.03 -6.78
N VAL A 112 11.05 -1.75 -6.63
CA VAL A 112 10.10 -0.64 -6.49
C VAL A 112 10.27 0.30 -7.67
N LEU A 113 9.22 0.48 -8.45
CA LEU A 113 9.18 1.38 -9.58
C LEU A 113 8.36 2.62 -9.23
N CYS A 114 8.82 3.78 -9.69
CA CYS A 114 8.13 5.05 -9.51
C CYS A 114 8.39 5.98 -10.71
N ASN A 115 7.57 7.03 -10.83
CA ASN A 115 7.53 7.86 -12.03
C ASN A 115 8.69 8.86 -12.17
N THR A 116 9.25 9.36 -11.06
CA THR A 116 10.24 10.44 -11.06
C THR A 116 11.54 10.08 -10.35
N ARG A 117 12.61 10.82 -10.65
CA ARG A 117 13.94 10.61 -10.05
C ARG A 117 13.95 10.97 -8.56
N GLU A 118 13.26 12.05 -8.25
CA GLU A 118 13.12 12.63 -6.92
C GLU A 118 12.36 11.67 -6.01
N LEU A 119 11.27 11.06 -6.53
CA LEU A 119 10.51 10.07 -5.78
C LEU A 119 11.35 8.79 -5.55
N ALA A 120 12.13 8.34 -6.53
CA ALA A 120 13.01 7.18 -6.37
C ALA A 120 14.04 7.41 -5.24
N TYR A 121 14.62 8.61 -5.19
CA TYR A 121 15.53 9.01 -4.11
C TYR A 121 14.83 9.00 -2.75
N GLN A 122 13.65 9.62 -2.65
CA GLN A 122 12.87 9.68 -1.41
C GLN A 122 12.50 8.28 -0.90
N ILE A 123 11.97 7.42 -1.77
CA ILE A 123 11.61 6.04 -1.40
C ILE A 123 12.83 5.26 -0.92
N GLN A 124 13.98 5.41 -1.58
CA GLN A 124 15.20 4.73 -1.16
C GLN A 124 15.67 5.20 0.23
N HIS A 125 15.53 6.49 0.55
CA HIS A 125 15.83 7.02 1.88
C HIS A 125 14.83 6.51 2.93
N GLU A 126 13.55 6.30 2.60
CA GLU A 126 12.61 5.66 3.51
C GLU A 126 13.03 4.22 3.83
N PHE A 127 13.48 3.46 2.83
CA PHE A 127 14.06 2.14 3.09
C PHE A 127 15.25 2.21 4.04
N GLU A 128 16.20 3.13 3.83
CA GLU A 128 17.35 3.30 4.74
C GLU A 128 16.92 3.68 6.17
N ARG A 129 15.96 4.60 6.31
CA ARG A 129 15.42 5.01 7.62
C ARG A 129 14.83 3.82 8.38
N PHE A 130 13.96 3.04 7.74
CA PHE A 130 13.30 1.90 8.38
C PHE A 130 14.19 0.66 8.51
N SER A 131 15.26 0.55 7.71
CA SER A 131 16.25 -0.53 7.80
C SER A 131 17.45 -0.21 8.70
N ARG A 132 17.43 0.91 9.44
CA ARG A 132 18.51 1.34 10.35
C ARG A 132 19.03 0.22 11.28
N TYR A 133 18.15 -0.68 11.71
CA TYR A 133 18.46 -1.79 12.60
C TYR A 133 18.56 -3.15 11.89
N LEU A 134 18.61 -3.14 10.56
CA LEU A 134 18.78 -4.30 9.69
C LEU A 134 20.07 -4.12 8.86
N PRO A 135 21.27 -4.27 9.47
CA PRO A 135 22.54 -3.85 8.88
C PRO A 135 22.91 -4.56 7.58
N ASP A 136 22.36 -5.76 7.35
CA ASP A 136 22.61 -6.52 6.14
C ASP A 136 21.75 -6.08 4.96
N VAL A 137 20.69 -5.31 5.19
CA VAL A 137 19.82 -4.80 4.12
C VAL A 137 20.55 -3.71 3.34
N LYS A 138 20.49 -3.80 2.02
CA LYS A 138 21.14 -2.87 1.10
C LYS A 138 20.12 -2.41 0.08
N THR A 139 19.93 -1.11 -0.03
CA THR A 139 18.99 -0.51 -0.99
C THR A 139 19.76 0.43 -1.90
N LYS A 140 19.53 0.32 -3.22
CA LYS A 140 20.07 1.26 -4.21
C LYS A 140 18.94 1.77 -5.10
N TYR A 141 19.14 2.94 -5.68
CA TYR A 141 18.17 3.53 -6.61
C TYR A 141 18.80 3.84 -7.96
N PHE A 142 18.04 3.66 -9.04
CA PHE A 142 18.53 3.82 -10.40
C PHE A 142 17.51 4.57 -11.27
N TYR A 143 17.98 5.62 -11.95
CA TYR A 143 17.15 6.48 -12.77
C TYR A 143 17.93 7.03 -13.99
N GLY A 144 17.25 7.71 -14.91
CA GLY A 144 17.85 8.26 -16.14
C GLY A 144 18.74 9.51 -15.94
N GLY A 145 19.62 9.81 -16.90
CA GLY A 145 20.48 11.01 -16.84
C GLY A 145 21.84 10.80 -16.14
N ILE A 146 22.06 9.65 -15.51
CA ILE A 146 23.39 9.18 -15.07
C ILE A 146 23.93 8.18 -16.10
N PRO A 147 25.24 8.15 -16.43
CA PRO A 147 25.80 7.15 -17.32
C PRO A 147 25.49 5.71 -16.87
N VAL A 148 24.99 4.88 -17.77
CA VAL A 148 24.63 3.48 -17.49
C VAL A 148 25.80 2.66 -16.92
N PRO A 149 27.06 2.82 -17.41
CA PRO A 149 28.20 2.10 -16.85
C PRO A 149 28.41 2.32 -15.35
N GLU A 150 28.02 3.48 -14.82
CA GLU A 150 28.11 3.77 -13.39
C GLU A 150 27.15 2.89 -12.57
N HIS A 151 25.91 2.71 -13.05
CA HIS A 151 24.94 1.83 -12.40
C HIS A 151 25.36 0.37 -12.49
N LYS A 152 25.93 -0.07 -13.63
CA LYS A 152 26.49 -1.42 -13.77
C LYS A 152 27.60 -1.68 -12.77
N ARG A 153 28.49 -0.70 -12.58
CA ARG A 153 29.57 -0.78 -11.58
C ARG A 153 29.00 -0.92 -10.17
N ILE A 154 27.98 -0.14 -9.81
CA ILE A 154 27.31 -0.24 -8.49
C ILE A 154 26.70 -1.63 -8.30
N LEU A 155 25.93 -2.14 -9.27
CA LEU A 155 25.32 -3.48 -9.19
C LEU A 155 26.36 -4.59 -9.01
N LYS A 156 27.54 -4.45 -9.63
CA LYS A 156 28.62 -5.43 -9.53
C LYS A 156 29.41 -5.35 -8.22
N SER A 157 29.64 -4.15 -7.70
CA SER A 157 30.49 -3.92 -6.52
C SER A 157 29.70 -3.95 -5.21
N GLU A 158 28.46 -3.47 -5.23
CA GLU A 158 27.59 -3.33 -4.06
C GLU A 158 26.17 -3.80 -4.42
N PRO A 159 25.98 -5.12 -4.67
CA PRO A 159 24.69 -5.64 -5.07
C PRO A 159 23.64 -5.40 -3.96
N PRO A 160 22.52 -4.75 -4.29
CA PRO A 160 21.46 -4.47 -3.32
C PRO A 160 20.54 -5.68 -3.13
N HIS A 161 19.79 -5.66 -2.03
CA HIS A 161 18.66 -6.55 -1.78
C HIS A 161 17.34 -5.92 -2.28
N ILE A 162 17.27 -4.59 -2.30
CA ILE A 162 16.10 -3.80 -2.73
C ILE A 162 16.55 -2.79 -3.78
N ILE A 163 15.85 -2.74 -4.90
CA ILE A 163 16.07 -1.74 -5.95
C ILE A 163 14.87 -0.80 -6.03
N VAL A 164 15.15 0.49 -6.07
CA VAL A 164 14.17 1.53 -6.38
C VAL A 164 14.53 2.17 -7.73
N GLY A 165 13.59 2.54 -8.58
CA GLY A 165 13.99 3.22 -9.81
C GLY A 165 12.89 3.65 -10.74
N THR A 166 13.29 4.34 -11.81
CA THR A 166 12.39 4.69 -12.91
C THR A 166 12.37 3.59 -13.97
N PRO A 167 11.20 3.30 -14.59
CA PRO A 167 11.06 2.15 -15.50
C PRO A 167 12.12 2.09 -16.61
N GLY A 168 12.37 3.20 -17.32
CA GLY A 168 13.32 3.20 -18.44
C GLY A 168 14.74 2.76 -18.05
N ARG A 169 15.26 3.22 -16.89
CA ARG A 169 16.61 2.80 -16.42
C ARG A 169 16.62 1.36 -15.92
N ILE A 170 15.60 0.95 -15.17
CA ILE A 170 15.52 -0.42 -14.66
C ILE A 170 15.41 -1.40 -15.83
N LEU A 171 14.55 -1.11 -16.81
CA LEU A 171 14.41 -1.93 -18.00
C LEU A 171 15.72 -2.06 -18.76
N GLN A 172 16.46 -0.95 -18.93
CA GLN A 172 17.75 -0.99 -19.61
C GLN A 172 18.72 -1.96 -18.91
N LEU A 173 18.84 -1.89 -17.58
CA LEU A 173 19.73 -2.76 -16.81
C LEU A 173 19.26 -4.24 -16.83
N VAL A 174 17.96 -4.48 -16.89
CA VAL A 174 17.38 -5.83 -17.05
C VAL A 174 17.70 -6.40 -18.44
N ARG A 175 17.46 -5.63 -19.51
CA ARG A 175 17.72 -6.05 -20.90
C ARG A 175 19.20 -6.34 -21.15
N GLU A 176 20.08 -5.51 -20.58
CA GLU A 176 21.54 -5.67 -20.68
C GLU A 176 22.09 -6.77 -19.74
N LYS A 177 21.21 -7.43 -18.96
CA LYS A 177 21.52 -8.53 -18.02
C LYS A 177 22.43 -8.15 -16.84
N ASP A 178 22.56 -6.87 -16.55
CA ASP A 178 23.31 -6.37 -15.39
C ASP A 178 22.48 -6.46 -14.10
N LEU A 179 21.14 -6.41 -14.20
CA LEU A 179 20.21 -6.53 -13.07
C LEU A 179 19.52 -7.89 -13.08
N PRO A 180 19.89 -8.84 -12.19
CA PRO A 180 19.25 -10.13 -12.11
C PRO A 180 17.87 -10.03 -11.43
N THR A 181 16.84 -10.56 -12.10
CA THR A 181 15.43 -10.46 -11.65
C THR A 181 14.86 -11.77 -11.14
N LYS A 182 15.62 -12.87 -11.17
CA LYS A 182 15.13 -14.23 -10.91
C LYS A 182 14.63 -14.49 -9.49
N ASN A 183 15.06 -13.69 -8.52
CA ASN A 183 14.75 -13.87 -7.10
C ASN A 183 13.79 -12.81 -6.56
N ILE A 184 13.20 -12.00 -7.44
CA ILE A 184 12.25 -10.96 -7.03
C ILE A 184 11.00 -11.62 -6.45
N LYS A 185 10.71 -11.29 -5.19
CA LYS A 185 9.53 -11.70 -4.42
C LYS A 185 8.56 -10.56 -4.17
N HIS A 186 9.02 -9.30 -4.27
CA HIS A 186 8.17 -8.12 -4.11
C HIS A 186 8.32 -7.19 -5.32
N PHE A 187 7.20 -6.85 -5.95
CA PHE A 187 7.11 -5.93 -7.09
C PHE A 187 6.17 -4.78 -6.75
N VAL A 188 6.70 -3.58 -6.62
CA VAL A 188 5.95 -2.42 -6.15
C VAL A 188 5.90 -1.32 -7.21
N LEU A 189 4.74 -0.70 -7.40
CA LEU A 189 4.57 0.52 -8.20
C LEU A 189 4.02 1.64 -7.31
N ASP A 190 4.77 2.72 -7.14
CA ASP A 190 4.28 3.95 -6.50
C ASP A 190 4.01 5.03 -7.56
N GLU A 191 2.92 5.79 -7.39
CA GLU A 191 2.29 6.59 -8.46
C GLU A 191 1.97 5.74 -9.71
N CYS A 192 1.35 4.58 -9.49
CA CYS A 192 1.11 3.60 -10.56
C CYS A 192 0.21 4.13 -11.69
N ASP A 193 -0.71 5.05 -11.40
CA ASP A 193 -1.55 5.71 -12.41
C ASP A 193 -0.70 6.51 -13.40
N LYS A 194 0.25 7.32 -12.91
CA LYS A 194 1.15 8.11 -13.75
C LYS A 194 2.02 7.24 -14.64
N MET A 195 2.53 6.14 -14.09
CA MET A 195 3.38 5.22 -14.86
C MET A 195 2.60 4.41 -15.87
N LEU A 196 1.41 3.94 -15.50
CA LEU A 196 0.61 3.08 -16.36
C LEU A 196 -0.23 3.89 -17.35
N GLU A 197 -0.53 5.17 -17.14
CA GLU A 197 -1.26 5.98 -18.13
C GLU A 197 -0.45 6.21 -19.41
N GLN A 198 0.86 6.43 -19.27
CA GLN A 198 1.77 6.65 -20.40
C GLN A 198 2.10 5.34 -21.12
N ILE A 199 1.86 5.28 -22.43
CA ILE A 199 2.01 4.03 -23.21
C ILE A 199 3.43 3.48 -23.14
N ASP A 200 4.44 4.33 -23.29
CA ASP A 200 5.84 3.88 -23.32
C ASP A 200 6.30 3.40 -21.94
N MET A 201 5.95 4.14 -20.88
CA MET A 201 6.28 3.74 -19.51
C MET A 201 5.52 2.47 -19.09
N ARG A 202 4.26 2.31 -19.50
CA ARG A 202 3.50 1.08 -19.29
C ARG A 202 4.18 -0.12 -19.94
N LYS A 203 4.65 0.01 -21.19
CA LYS A 203 5.38 -1.07 -21.88
C LYS A 203 6.65 -1.44 -21.11
N ASP A 204 7.40 -0.44 -20.65
CA ASP A 204 8.60 -0.67 -19.87
C ASP A 204 8.31 -1.44 -18.57
N VAL A 205 7.31 -1.01 -17.80
CA VAL A 205 6.85 -1.69 -16.58
C VAL A 205 6.44 -3.13 -16.88
N GLN A 206 5.67 -3.36 -17.95
CA GLN A 206 5.23 -4.70 -18.34
C GLN A 206 6.39 -5.62 -18.70
N GLU A 207 7.43 -5.10 -19.36
CA GLU A 207 8.59 -5.90 -19.72
C GLU A 207 9.47 -6.24 -18.51
N ILE A 208 9.68 -5.28 -17.59
CA ILE A 208 10.34 -5.55 -16.31
C ILE A 208 9.54 -6.61 -15.54
N PHE A 209 8.21 -6.46 -15.45
CA PHE A 209 7.34 -7.41 -14.75
C PHE A 209 7.47 -8.83 -15.32
N LYS A 210 7.48 -8.98 -16.65
CA LYS A 210 7.66 -10.28 -17.32
C LYS A 210 9.04 -10.90 -17.09
N ALA A 211 10.05 -10.10 -16.78
CA ALA A 211 11.38 -10.59 -16.45
C ALA A 211 11.51 -11.12 -15.00
N THR A 212 10.51 -10.90 -14.16
CA THR A 212 10.46 -11.39 -12.75
C THR A 212 9.64 -12.69 -12.64
N PRO A 213 9.80 -13.48 -11.55
CA PRO A 213 9.01 -14.68 -11.31
C PRO A 213 7.50 -14.44 -11.37
N HIS A 214 6.73 -15.46 -11.75
CA HIS A 214 5.27 -15.38 -11.69
C HIS A 214 4.74 -15.29 -10.26
N GLU A 215 5.33 -16.08 -9.35
CA GLU A 215 4.99 -16.09 -7.93
C GLU A 215 5.82 -15.03 -7.18
N LYS A 216 5.17 -13.90 -6.94
CA LYS A 216 5.68 -12.75 -6.20
C LYS A 216 4.50 -11.89 -5.75
N GLN A 217 4.67 -11.17 -4.66
CA GLN A 217 3.73 -10.17 -4.20
C GLN A 217 3.81 -8.93 -5.10
N VAL A 218 2.66 -8.39 -5.48
CA VAL A 218 2.51 -7.17 -6.27
C VAL A 218 1.72 -6.14 -5.47
N MET A 219 2.32 -4.96 -5.26
CA MET A 219 1.65 -3.86 -4.56
C MET A 219 1.66 -2.60 -5.43
N MET A 220 0.54 -1.91 -5.53
CA MET A 220 0.40 -0.69 -6.31
C MET A 220 -0.25 0.42 -5.49
N PHE A 221 0.34 1.60 -5.55
CA PHE A 221 -0.05 2.76 -4.78
C PHE A 221 -0.25 3.97 -5.69
N SER A 222 -1.33 4.71 -5.46
CA SER A 222 -1.53 6.01 -6.09
C SER A 222 -2.43 6.92 -5.24
N ALA A 223 -2.36 8.22 -5.48
CA ALA A 223 -3.36 9.17 -4.96
C ALA A 223 -4.68 9.12 -5.74
N THR A 224 -4.64 8.71 -7.01
CA THR A 224 -5.75 8.77 -7.95
C THR A 224 -5.84 7.47 -8.74
N LEU A 225 -6.95 6.74 -8.62
CA LEU A 225 -7.20 5.55 -9.42
C LEU A 225 -8.60 5.60 -10.03
N SER A 226 -8.68 5.85 -11.34
CA SER A 226 -9.91 5.67 -12.10
C SER A 226 -10.29 4.19 -12.19
N THR A 227 -11.56 3.89 -12.49
CA THR A 227 -12.06 2.52 -12.68
C THR A 227 -11.27 1.77 -13.76
N ASP A 228 -10.96 2.45 -14.86
CA ASP A 228 -10.16 1.89 -15.95
C ASP A 228 -8.73 1.58 -15.50
N MET A 229 -8.12 2.49 -14.74
CA MET A 229 -6.77 2.29 -14.22
C MET A 229 -6.73 1.12 -13.22
N ARG A 230 -7.75 0.97 -12.36
CA ARG A 230 -7.87 -0.20 -11.47
C ARG A 230 -7.93 -1.50 -12.26
N THR A 231 -8.67 -1.52 -13.37
CA THR A 231 -8.75 -2.68 -14.27
C THR A 231 -7.39 -3.00 -14.89
N VAL A 232 -6.60 -1.99 -15.25
CA VAL A 232 -5.21 -2.20 -15.72
C VAL A 232 -4.32 -2.76 -14.62
N CYS A 233 -4.38 -2.20 -13.40
CA CYS A 233 -3.58 -2.65 -12.25
C CYS A 233 -3.85 -4.12 -11.90
N LYS A 234 -5.13 -4.53 -11.87
CA LYS A 234 -5.56 -5.90 -11.57
C LYS A 234 -4.97 -6.95 -12.51
N LYS A 235 -4.55 -6.58 -13.73
CA LYS A 235 -3.91 -7.52 -14.68
C LYS A 235 -2.50 -7.96 -14.26
N PHE A 236 -1.88 -7.25 -13.34
CA PHE A 236 -0.56 -7.60 -12.79
C PHE A 236 -0.66 -8.44 -11.52
N MET A 237 -1.86 -8.62 -10.96
CA MET A 237 -2.07 -9.13 -9.60
C MET A 237 -2.83 -10.46 -9.59
N GLN A 238 -2.71 -11.18 -8.48
CA GLN A 238 -3.48 -12.37 -8.17
C GLN A 238 -4.38 -12.07 -6.96
N ASP A 239 -5.67 -11.90 -7.22
CA ASP A 239 -6.71 -11.63 -6.21
C ASP A 239 -6.35 -10.52 -5.19
N PRO A 240 -6.14 -9.27 -5.64
CA PRO A 240 -5.66 -8.20 -4.78
C PRO A 240 -6.72 -7.70 -3.81
N THR A 241 -6.27 -7.33 -2.60
CA THR A 241 -7.07 -6.61 -1.61
C THR A 241 -7.12 -5.11 -1.91
#